data_AF-A0A150THU1-F1
#
_entry.id   AF-A0A150THU1-F1
#
_cell.length_a   1.000
_cell.length_b   1.000
_cell.length_c   1.000
_cell.angle_alpha   90.00
_cell.angle_beta   90.00
_cell.angle_gamma   90.00
#
_symmetry.space_group_name_H-M   'P 1'
#
loop_
_entity.id
_entity.type
_entity.pdbx_description
1 polymer ?
#
loop_
_entity_poly.entity_id
_entity_poly.type
_entity_poly.pdbx_seq_one_letter_code
_entity_poly.pdbx_strand_id
1 'polypeptide(L)'
;MPRDLRSYRSLLHPLWIGALALLVLNDHALKGSGLLPGWATGKLSDFAGLLVAPAVLAALLRLTSRRGFLGAHVATGAVFSAIKLAPEAARAVEALMALTPLPWRITVDPTDLIALPML
;
A
#
# COMPACT_ATOMS: atom_id res chain seq x y z
N MET A 1 5.95 33.71 2.64
CA MET A 1 5.02 32.72 2.04
C MET A 1 5.70 31.36 2.01
N PRO A 2 5.66 30.54 3.08
CA PRO A 2 6.26 29.22 2.99
C PRO A 2 5.38 28.36 2.08
N ARG A 3 5.87 28.11 0.86
CA ARG A 3 5.30 27.13 -0.06
C ARG A 3 5.57 25.75 0.51
N ASP A 4 4.76 25.40 1.49
CA ASP A 4 4.80 24.11 2.15
C ASP A 4 4.17 23.09 1.19
N LEU A 5 5.02 22.50 0.35
CA LEU A 5 4.70 21.40 -0.56
C LEU A 5 4.57 20.11 0.26
N ARG A 6 3.60 20.14 1.17
CA ARG A 6 3.29 19.14 2.17
C ARG A 6 2.88 17.85 1.47
N SER A 7 3.32 16.71 1.99
CA SER A 7 2.90 15.34 1.63
C SER A 7 1.38 15.20 1.45
N TYR A 8 0.59 16.06 2.09
CA TYR A 8 -0.85 16.24 1.85
C TYR A 8 -1.25 16.49 0.39
N ARG A 9 -0.45 17.19 -0.42
CA ARG A 9 -0.76 17.43 -1.83
C ARG A 9 -0.76 16.14 -2.64
N SER A 10 0.09 15.18 -2.27
CA SER A 10 0.11 13.85 -2.88
C SER A 10 -1.19 13.10 -2.65
N LEU A 11 -1.83 13.29 -1.48
CA LEU A 11 -3.12 12.69 -1.14
C LEU A 11 -4.31 13.29 -1.93
N LEU A 12 -4.13 14.46 -2.54
CA LEU A 12 -5.14 15.11 -3.38
C LEU A 12 -4.93 14.81 -4.88
N HIS A 13 -3.87 14.07 -5.24
CA HIS A 13 -3.58 13.76 -6.62
C HIS A 13 -4.65 12.80 -7.18
N PRO A 14 -5.21 13.05 -8.38
CA PRO A 14 -6.27 12.19 -8.95
C PRO A 14 -5.89 10.71 -9.03
N LEU A 15 -4.63 10.40 -9.38
CA LEU A 15 -4.15 9.02 -9.39
C LEU A 15 -4.13 8.39 -8.00
N TRP A 16 -3.78 9.14 -6.95
CA TRP A 16 -3.78 8.62 -5.58
C TRP A 16 -5.21 8.38 -5.10
N ILE A 17 -6.12 9.31 -5.36
CA ILE A 17 -7.55 9.17 -5.02
C ILE A 17 -8.15 7.98 -5.78
N GLY A 18 -7.85 7.85 -7.09
CA GLY A 18 -8.30 6.73 -7.90
C GLY A 18 -7.76 5.39 -7.41
N ALA A 19 -6.48 5.32 -7.05
CA ALA A 19 -5.87 4.12 -6.48
C ALA A 19 -6.47 3.77 -5.11
N LEU A 20 -6.72 4.76 -4.24
CA LEU A 20 -7.38 4.53 -2.96
C LEU A 20 -8.81 4.03 -3.15
N ALA A 21 -9.59 4.67 -4.03
CA ALA A 21 -10.96 4.25 -4.32
C ALA A 21 -10.99 2.82 -4.89
N LEU A 22 -10.08 2.50 -5.80
CA LEU A 22 -9.91 1.17 -6.36
C LEU A 22 -9.55 0.15 -5.27
N LEU A 23 -8.60 0.47 -4.40
CA LEU A 23 -8.18 -0.39 -3.29
C LEU A 23 -9.34 -0.68 -2.34
N VAL A 24 -10.06 0.36 -1.91
CA VAL A 24 -11.21 0.22 -0.99
C VAL A 24 -12.32 -0.60 -1.63
N LEU A 25 -12.70 -0.29 -2.87
CA LEU A 25 -13.76 -1.01 -3.59
C LEU A 25 -13.36 -2.47 -3.83
N ASN A 26 -12.12 -2.72 -4.24
CA ASN A 26 -11.63 -4.06 -4.49
C ASN A 26 -11.65 -4.91 -3.21
N ASP A 27 -11.12 -4.36 -2.10
CA ASP A 27 -10.96 -5.13 -0.87
C ASP A 27 -12.28 -5.36 -0.12
N HIS A 28 -13.27 -4.48 -0.27
CA HIS A 28 -14.55 -4.58 0.44
C HIS A 28 -15.69 -5.15 -0.41
N ALA A 29 -15.64 -5.01 -1.73
CA ALA A 29 -16.75 -5.42 -2.61
C ALA A 29 -16.36 -6.48 -3.64
N LEU A 30 -15.11 -6.52 -4.13
CA LEU A 30 -14.73 -7.46 -5.19
C LEU A 30 -14.10 -8.74 -4.62
N LYS A 31 -13.28 -8.65 -3.57
CA LYS A 31 -12.72 -9.82 -2.92
C LYS A 31 -13.85 -10.68 -2.33
N GLY A 32 -13.92 -11.94 -2.75
CA GLY A 32 -14.91 -12.91 -2.28
C GLY A 32 -16.30 -12.79 -2.89
N SER A 33 -16.56 -11.83 -3.78
CA SER A 33 -17.88 -11.70 -4.43
C SER A 33 -18.12 -12.70 -5.56
N GLY A 34 -17.07 -13.38 -6.03
CA GLY A 34 -17.13 -14.30 -7.17
C GLY A 34 -17.11 -13.61 -8.55
N LEU A 35 -17.11 -12.28 -8.60
CA LEU A 35 -17.06 -11.52 -9.86
C LEU A 35 -15.69 -11.59 -10.55
N LEU A 36 -14.62 -11.71 -9.76
CA LEU A 36 -13.25 -11.81 -10.22
C LEU A 36 -12.52 -12.95 -9.50
N PRO A 37 -11.56 -13.63 -10.15
CA PRO A 37 -10.70 -14.59 -9.47
C PRO A 37 -9.94 -13.96 -8.29
N GLY A 38 -9.76 -14.72 -7.21
CA GLY A 38 -9.05 -14.25 -6.02
C GLY A 38 -7.62 -13.78 -6.29
N TRP A 39 -6.91 -14.42 -7.23
CA TRP A 39 -5.56 -14.01 -7.62
C TRP A 39 -5.55 -12.63 -8.30
N ALA A 40 -6.58 -12.29 -9.08
CA ALA A 40 -6.64 -11.02 -9.80
C ALA A 40 -6.95 -9.86 -8.83
N THR A 41 -7.90 -10.06 -7.91
CA THR A 41 -8.21 -9.07 -6.86
C THR A 41 -7.05 -8.89 -5.88
N GLY A 42 -6.28 -9.94 -5.58
CA GLY A 42 -5.05 -9.85 -4.80
C GLY A 42 -4.01 -8.92 -5.46
N LYS A 43 -3.71 -9.16 -6.73
CA LYS A 43 -2.75 -8.32 -7.48
C LYS A 43 -3.22 -6.88 -7.61
N LEU A 44 -4.52 -6.67 -7.86
CA LEU A 44 -5.09 -5.33 -7.93
C LEU A 44 -4.89 -4.55 -6.63
N SER A 45 -5.03 -5.20 -5.47
CA SER A 45 -4.71 -4.59 -4.17
C SER A 45 -3.23 -4.24 -4.05
N ASP A 46 -2.33 -5.08 -4.54
CA ASP A 46 -0.89 -4.82 -4.45
C ASP A 46 -0.48 -3.61 -5.32
N PHE A 47 -0.96 -3.54 -6.56
CA PHE A 47 -0.72 -2.39 -7.45
C PHE A 47 -1.27 -1.09 -6.86
N ALA A 48 -2.52 -1.11 -6.38
CA ALA A 48 -3.15 0.07 -5.78
C ALA A 48 -2.51 0.44 -4.43
N GLY A 49 -2.18 -0.56 -3.62
CA GLY A 49 -1.53 -0.40 -2.32
C GLY A 49 -0.16 0.24 -2.42
N LEU A 50 0.67 -0.17 -3.41
CA LEU A 50 2.00 0.42 -3.61
C LEU A 50 1.96 1.87 -4.11
N LEU A 51 0.91 2.29 -4.84
CA LEU A 51 0.67 3.70 -5.15
C LEU A 51 0.24 4.52 -3.92
N VAL A 52 -0.56 3.92 -3.04
CA VAL A 52 -1.18 4.63 -1.91
C VAL A 52 -0.24 4.74 -0.70
N ALA A 53 0.41 3.63 -0.35
CA ALA A 53 1.18 3.46 0.89
C ALA A 53 2.32 4.47 1.10
N PRO A 54 3.21 4.79 0.14
CA PRO A 54 4.32 5.69 0.40
C PRO A 54 3.85 7.13 0.66
N ALA A 55 2.76 7.55 0.02
CA ALA A 55 2.16 8.86 0.26
C ALA A 55 1.50 8.94 1.66
N VAL A 56 0.82 7.88 2.09
CA VAL A 56 0.28 7.77 3.47
C VAL A 56 1.42 7.81 4.48
N LEU A 57 2.46 7.00 4.29
CA LEU A 57 3.63 6.96 5.17
C LEU A 57 4.30 8.33 5.26
N ALA A 58 4.52 8.99 4.12
CA ALA A 58 5.10 10.33 4.08
C ALA A 58 4.22 11.37 4.79
N ALA A 59 2.89 11.27 4.68
CA ALA A 59 1.96 12.17 5.37
C ALA A 59 1.93 11.93 6.88
N LEU A 60 1.89 10.67 7.33
CA LEU A 60 1.92 10.29 8.74
C LEU A 60 3.22 10.76 9.42
N LEU A 61 4.35 10.59 8.73
CA LEU A 61 5.67 11.02 9.20
C LEU A 61 5.95 12.51 8.94
N ARG A 62 4.99 13.25 8.35
CA ARG A 62 5.10 14.68 8.02
C ARG A 62 6.36 15.01 7.22
N LEU A 63 6.74 14.15 6.28
CA LEU A 63 7.93 14.31 5.47
C LEU A 63 7.75 15.45 4.48
N THR A 64 8.68 16.40 4.47
CA THR A 64 8.67 17.58 3.59
C THR A 64 9.84 17.62 2.61
N SER A 65 10.86 16.78 2.81
CA SER A 65 12.05 16.73 1.96
C SER A 65 11.96 15.64 0.90
N ARG A 66 12.53 15.90 -0.29
CA ARG A 66 12.60 14.90 -1.38
C ARG A 66 13.26 13.58 -0.93
N ARG A 67 14.29 13.66 -0.08
CA ARG A 67 14.94 12.48 0.52
C ARG A 67 14.01 11.72 1.45
N GLY A 68 13.18 12.42 2.23
CA GLY A 68 12.14 11.82 3.04
C GLY A 68 11.11 11.07 2.19
N PHE A 69 10.61 11.69 1.12
CA PHE A 69 9.71 11.01 0.18
C PHE A 69 10.33 9.78 -0.44
N LEU A 70 11.59 9.84 -0.90
CA LEU A 70 12.30 8.67 -1.42
C LEU A 70 12.42 7.58 -0.34
N GLY A 71 12.74 7.97 0.89
CA GLY A 71 12.78 7.06 2.03
C GLY A 71 11.45 6.34 2.28
N ALA A 72 10.32 7.04 2.14
CA ALA A 72 9.00 6.43 2.25
C ALA A 72 8.72 5.40 1.14
N HIS A 73 9.15 5.65 -0.11
CA HIS A 73 9.01 4.68 -1.20
C HIS A 73 9.88 3.45 -0.97
N VAL A 74 11.15 3.65 -0.59
CA VAL A 74 12.07 2.55 -0.27
C VAL A 74 11.55 1.72 0.90
N ALA A 75 11.07 2.37 1.98
CA ALA A 75 10.51 1.67 3.13
C ALA A 75 9.27 0.85 2.76
N THR A 76 8.34 1.44 1.98
CA THR A 76 7.16 0.72 1.48
C THR A 76 7.55 -0.50 0.64
N GLY A 77 8.47 -0.32 -0.32
CA GLY A 77 8.94 -1.42 -1.17
C GLY A 77 9.65 -2.52 -0.40
N ALA A 78 10.45 -2.16 0.61
CA ALA A 78 11.13 -3.11 1.47
C ALA A 78 10.14 -3.92 2.31
N VAL A 79 9.16 -3.27 2.96
CA VAL A 79 8.13 -3.96 3.74
C VAL A 79 7.28 -4.84 2.84
N PHE A 80 6.83 -4.33 1.69
CA PHE A 80 6.07 -5.10 0.71
C PHE A 80 6.83 -6.35 0.25
N SER A 81 8.11 -6.20 -0.13
CA SER A 81 8.94 -7.32 -0.56
C SER A 81 9.10 -8.35 0.55
N ALA A 82 9.32 -7.90 1.79
CA ALA A 82 9.46 -8.78 2.94
C ALA A 82 8.19 -9.62 3.19
N ILE A 83 7.01 -9.00 3.18
CA ILE A 83 5.74 -9.72 3.42
C ILE A 83 5.35 -10.65 2.27
N LYS A 84 5.82 -10.40 1.04
CA LYS A 84 5.58 -11.27 -0.13
C LYS A 84 6.58 -12.42 -0.25
N LEU A 85 7.74 -12.32 0.40
CA LEU A 85 8.81 -13.32 0.33
C LEU A 85 8.93 -14.18 1.60
N ALA A 86 8.58 -13.65 2.76
CA ALA A 86 8.80 -14.30 4.05
C ALA A 86 7.48 -14.45 4.85
N PRO A 87 7.02 -15.69 5.11
CA PRO A 87 5.83 -15.95 5.95
C PRO A 87 5.94 -15.37 7.36
N GLU A 88 7.14 -15.30 7.92
CA GLU A 88 7.41 -14.68 9.23
C GLU A 88 7.10 -13.19 9.22
N ALA A 89 7.52 -12.49 8.16
CA ALA A 89 7.28 -11.06 8.01
C ALA A 89 5.79 -10.78 7.81
N ALA A 90 5.10 -11.58 6.97
CA ALA A 90 3.66 -11.50 6.80
C ALA A 90 2.92 -11.67 8.14
N ARG A 91 3.25 -12.73 8.90
CA ARG A 91 2.65 -13.00 10.22
C ARG A 91 2.90 -11.86 11.22
N ALA A 92 4.10 -11.27 11.22
CA ALA A 92 4.41 -10.14 12.10
C ALA A 92 3.55 -8.91 11.79
N VAL A 93 3.34 -8.60 10.51
CA VAL A 93 2.48 -7.50 10.08
C VAL A 93 1.01 -7.81 10.36
N GLU A 94 0.54 -9.02 10.10
CA GLU A 94 -0.83 -9.44 10.47
C GLU A 94 -1.08 -9.30 11.98
N ALA A 95 -0.13 -9.72 12.82
CA ALA A 95 -0.23 -9.58 14.26
C ALA A 95 -0.31 -8.12 14.72
N LEU A 96 0.46 -7.23 14.08
CA LEU A 96 0.37 -5.79 14.34
C LEU A 96 -0.99 -5.22 13.92
N MET A 97 -1.47 -5.58 12.74
CA MET A 97 -2.76 -5.10 12.23
C MET A 97 -3.95 -5.64 13.02
N ALA A 98 -3.82 -6.82 13.63
CA ALA A 98 -4.82 -7.38 14.54
C ALA A 98 -5.03 -6.53 15.82
N LEU A 99 -4.09 -5.64 16.17
CA LEU A 99 -4.27 -4.65 17.24
C LEU A 99 -5.16 -3.47 16.82
N THR A 100 -5.55 -3.41 15.56
CA THR A 100 -6.39 -2.34 14.99
C THR A 100 -7.77 -2.89 14.58
N PRO A 101 -8.78 -2.03 14.33
CA PRO A 101 -10.07 -2.45 13.80
C PRO A 101 -10.02 -3.01 12.36
N LEU A 102 -8.85 -2.98 11.71
CA LEU A 102 -8.66 -3.39 10.33
C LEU A 102 -7.73 -4.62 10.29
N PRO A 103 -8.23 -5.83 10.64
CA PRO A 103 -7.43 -7.04 10.57
C PRO A 103 -7.07 -7.32 9.11
N TRP A 104 -5.78 -7.54 8.84
CA TRP A 104 -5.30 -7.86 7.50
C TRP A 104 -4.99 -9.35 7.40
N ARG A 105 -5.17 -9.88 6.19
CA ARG A 105 -4.67 -11.20 5.79
C ARG A 105 -3.77 -11.02 4.58
N ILE A 106 -2.55 -11.51 4.69
CA ILE A 106 -1.47 -11.35 3.72
C ILE A 106 -1.17 -12.72 3.11
N THR A 107 -1.44 -12.83 1.82
CA THR A 107 -0.96 -13.97 1.03
C THR A 107 0.51 -13.76 0.68
N VAL A 108 1.34 -14.74 1.02
CA VAL A 108 2.76 -14.78 0.65
C VAL A 108 2.86 -15.35 -0.77
N ASP A 109 3.06 -14.47 -1.75
CA ASP A 109 3.21 -14.82 -3.16
C ASP A 109 4.33 -13.97 -3.79
N PRO A 110 5.51 -14.56 -4.08
CA PRO A 110 6.62 -13.85 -4.73
C PRO A 110 6.28 -13.26 -6.10
N THR A 111 5.24 -13.76 -6.78
CA THR A 111 4.80 -13.20 -8.07
C THR A 111 4.17 -11.83 -7.92
N ASP A 112 3.82 -11.40 -6.71
CA ASP A 112 3.30 -10.05 -6.45
C ASP A 112 4.40 -8.98 -6.48
N LEU A 113 5.69 -9.37 -6.49
CA LEU A 113 6.80 -8.43 -6.70
C LEU A 113 6.74 -7.71 -8.05
N ILE A 114 5.93 -8.18 -9.00
CA ILE A 114 5.63 -7.46 -10.25
C ILE A 114 4.97 -6.11 -10.01
N ALA A 115 4.42 -5.86 -8.82
CA ALA A 115 3.80 -4.59 -8.45
C ALA A 115 4.83 -3.53 -8.01
N LEU A 116 6.10 -3.90 -7.72
CA LEU A 116 7.14 -2.97 -7.29
C LEU A 116 7.36 -1.73 -8.18
N PRO A 117 7.21 -1.78 -9.53
CA PRO A 117 7.33 -0.60 -10.39
C PRO A 117 6.29 0.51 -10.14
N MET A 118 5.31 0.30 -9.26
CA MET A 118 4.34 1.33 -8.86
C MET A 118 4.88 2.37 -7.88
N LEU A 119 6.06 2.13 -7.29
CA LEU A 119 6.79 3.04 -6.39
C LEU A 119 7.72 3.97 -7.20
#